data_AF-A0A972WBX5-F1
#
_entry.id   AF-A0A972WBX5-F1
#
_cell.length_a   1.000
_cell.length_b   1.000
_cell.length_c   1.000
_cell.angle_alpha   90.00
_cell.angle_beta   90.00
_cell.angle_gamma   90.00
#
_symmetry.space_group_name_H-M   'P 1'
#
loop_
_entity.id
_entity.type
_entity.pdbx_description
1 polymer ?
#
loop_
_entity_poly.entity_id
_entity_poly.type
_entity_poly.pdbx_seq_one_letter_code
_entity_poly.pdbx_strand_id
1 'polypeptide(L)'
;MYHHLTDQAERYVRSLYNQDDIAGQLKRKLADLMACGEANADAACRSLMLSRRTLQRRLKAEKTSFQKVLREVRAVLAVNYLSDARLKSIEIAMLLGYSNISTFTTAFKSWYDLPPAEYRQKFLGV
;
A
#
# COMPACT_ATOMS: atom_id res chain seq x y z
N MET A 1 -9.60 -24.33 -1.49
CA MET A 1 -8.21 -23.89 -1.26
C MET A 1 -7.91 -22.53 -1.93
N TYR A 2 -8.86 -21.59 -1.96
CA TYR A 2 -8.67 -20.18 -2.38
C TYR A 2 -9.42 -19.17 -1.47
N HIS A 3 -9.96 -19.63 -0.34
CA HIS A 3 -10.68 -18.77 0.59
C HIS A 3 -9.76 -17.91 1.47
N HIS A 4 -8.44 -18.14 1.50
CA HIS A 4 -7.56 -17.45 2.45
C HIS A 4 -7.03 -16.09 1.94
N LEU A 5 -6.95 -15.88 0.62
CA LEU A 5 -6.50 -14.62 0.03
C LEU A 5 -7.61 -13.55 0.05
N THR A 6 -8.86 -13.95 -0.21
CA THR A 6 -10.04 -13.10 -0.02
C THR A 6 -10.26 -12.78 1.46
N ASP A 7 -10.06 -13.75 2.36
CA ASP A 7 -10.22 -13.55 3.80
C ASP A 7 -9.13 -12.62 4.38
N GLN A 8 -7.92 -12.53 3.80
CA GLN A 8 -6.97 -11.48 4.18
C GLN A 8 -7.40 -10.10 3.69
N ALA A 9 -7.89 -9.96 2.45
CA ALA A 9 -8.39 -8.69 1.94
C ALA A 9 -9.64 -8.22 2.71
N GLU A 10 -10.57 -9.13 3.01
CA GLU A 10 -11.77 -8.85 3.79
C GLU A 10 -11.46 -8.59 5.27
N ARG A 11 -10.57 -9.35 5.91
CA ARG A 11 -10.13 -9.04 7.29
C ARG A 11 -9.34 -7.74 7.36
N TYR A 12 -8.55 -7.43 6.33
CA TYR A 12 -7.87 -6.14 6.23
C TYR A 12 -8.92 -5.04 6.15
N VAL A 13 -9.81 -5.08 5.16
CA VAL A 13 -10.94 -4.15 5.00
C VAL A 13 -11.76 -4.03 6.29
N ARG A 14 -12.06 -5.13 6.98
CA ARG A 14 -12.82 -5.16 8.26
C ARG A 14 -12.03 -4.56 9.44
N SER A 15 -10.70 -4.72 9.46
CA SER A 15 -9.82 -4.05 10.44
C SER A 15 -9.61 -2.56 10.12
N LEU A 16 -9.85 -2.12 8.87
CA LEU A 16 -9.86 -0.69 8.49
C LEU A 16 -11.12 0.05 8.99
N TYR A 17 -12.14 -0.65 9.46
CA TYR A 17 -13.42 -0.04 9.89
C TYR A 17 -13.42 0.48 11.34
N ASN A 18 -12.28 0.56 12.04
CA ASN A 18 -12.14 1.49 13.16
C ASN A 18 -11.78 2.86 12.60
N GLN A 19 -12.81 3.64 12.25
CA GLN A 19 -12.68 4.92 11.56
C GLN A 19 -11.95 6.01 12.37
N ASP A 20 -11.72 5.79 13.67
CA ASP A 20 -11.15 6.76 14.61
C ASP A 20 -9.63 6.65 14.82
N ASP A 21 -8.99 5.53 14.46
CA ASP A 21 -7.57 5.33 14.76
C ASP A 21 -6.63 5.99 13.73
N ILE A 22 -5.40 6.32 14.14
CA ILE A 22 -4.50 7.09 13.28
C ILE A 22 -4.00 6.27 12.09
N ALA A 23 -3.87 4.96 12.25
CA ALA A 23 -3.48 4.06 11.18
C ALA A 23 -4.51 4.04 10.05
N GLY A 24 -5.80 3.93 10.36
CA GLY A 24 -6.89 3.94 9.39
C GLY A 24 -7.03 5.28 8.67
N GLN A 25 -6.84 6.40 9.38
CA GLN A 25 -6.77 7.73 8.74
C GLN A 25 -5.58 7.83 7.78
N LEU A 26 -4.40 7.36 8.21
CA LEU A 26 -3.19 7.36 7.38
C LEU A 26 -3.36 6.49 6.13
N LYS A 27 -4.00 5.32 6.24
CA LYS A 27 -4.24 4.43 5.10
C LYS A 27 -5.10 5.09 4.01
N ARG A 28 -6.21 5.73 4.42
CA ARG A 28 -7.10 6.47 3.51
C ARG A 28 -6.35 7.58 2.79
N LYS A 29 -5.64 8.43 3.54
CA LYS A 29 -4.85 9.51 2.94
C LYS A 29 -3.76 9.02 2.01
N LEU A 30 -3.08 7.93 2.35
CA LEU A 30 -2.07 7.35 1.46
C LEU A 30 -2.68 6.81 0.17
N ALA A 31 -3.85 6.17 0.22
CA ALA A 31 -4.55 5.69 -0.96
C ALA A 31 -4.96 6.86 -1.89
N ASP A 32 -5.55 7.91 -1.33
CA ASP A 32 -5.92 9.12 -2.09
C ASP A 32 -4.70 9.77 -2.75
N LEU A 33 -3.60 9.92 -2.00
CA LEU A 33 -2.36 10.51 -2.53
C LEU A 33 -1.71 9.64 -3.61
N MET A 34 -1.82 8.30 -3.52
CA MET A 34 -1.31 7.39 -4.55
C MET A 34 -2.14 7.45 -5.82
N ALA A 35 -3.47 7.61 -5.71
CA ALA A 35 -4.33 7.80 -6.88
C ALA A 35 -3.96 9.08 -7.65
N CYS A 36 -3.46 10.12 -6.96
CA CYS A 36 -2.99 11.37 -7.56
C CYS A 36 -1.48 11.38 -7.92
N GLY A 37 -0.73 10.31 -7.66
CA GLY A 37 0.72 10.25 -7.93
C GLY A 37 1.60 11.07 -6.97
N GLU A 38 1.07 11.56 -5.86
CA GLU A 38 1.78 12.43 -4.89
C GLU A 38 2.15 11.72 -3.58
N ALA A 39 2.13 10.39 -3.57
CA ALA A 39 2.29 9.61 -2.35
C ALA A 39 3.70 9.64 -1.76
N ASN A 40 3.90 10.57 -0.83
CA ASN A 40 5.08 10.61 0.03
C ASN A 40 4.72 10.90 1.49
N ALA A 41 5.68 10.65 2.40
CA ALA A 41 5.47 10.77 3.83
C ALA A 41 5.11 12.19 4.30
N ASP A 42 5.64 13.21 3.63
CA ASP A 42 5.35 14.60 3.97
C ASP A 42 3.95 15.01 3.54
N ALA A 43 3.52 14.58 2.35
CA ALA A 43 2.16 14.77 1.87
C ALA A 43 1.13 14.14 2.82
N ALA A 44 1.39 12.91 3.30
CA ALA A 44 0.53 12.23 4.26
C ALA A 44 0.45 12.98 5.61
N CYS A 45 1.59 13.44 6.14
CA CYS A 45 1.62 14.22 7.39
C CYS A 45 0.87 15.55 7.26
N ARG A 46 1.08 16.27 6.14
CA ARG A 46 0.38 17.52 5.83
C ARG A 46 -1.12 17.31 5.71
N SER A 47 -1.55 16.26 5.01
CA SER A 47 -2.97 15.93 4.83
C SER A 47 -3.68 15.59 6.15
N LEU A 48 -2.95 15.01 7.11
CA LEU A 48 -3.45 14.71 8.45
C LEU A 48 -3.31 15.87 9.43
N MET A 49 -2.71 17.00 9.03
CA MET A 49 -2.36 18.13 9.92
C MET A 49 -1.53 17.69 11.14
N LEU A 50 -0.64 16.71 10.97
CA LEU A 50 0.21 16.18 12.03
C LEU A 50 1.69 16.37 11.71
N SER A 51 2.48 16.68 12.73
CA SER A 51 3.94 16.54 12.61
C SER A 51 4.34 15.06 12.52
N ARG A 52 5.47 14.78 11.86
CA ARG A 52 6.05 13.42 11.80
C ARG A 52 6.18 12.79 13.19
N ARG A 53 6.61 13.56 14.20
CA ARG A 53 6.75 13.10 15.59
C ARG A 53 5.42 12.68 16.20
N THR A 54 4.36 13.49 16.02
CA THR A 54 3.02 13.16 16.55
C THR A 54 2.45 11.93 15.86
N LEU A 55 2.59 11.84 14.53
CA LEU A 55 2.15 10.69 13.76
C LEU A 55 2.87 9.41 14.23
N GLN A 56 4.20 9.43 14.35
CA GLN A 56 4.98 8.29 14.84
C GLN A 56 4.58 7.87 16.26
N ARG A 57 4.37 8.83 17.17
CA ARG A 57 3.95 8.54 18.55
C ARG A 57 2.58 7.85 18.58
N ARG A 58 1.61 8.35 17.83
CA ARG A 58 0.25 7.77 17.76
C ARG A 58 0.27 6.38 17.13
N LEU A 59 0.99 6.20 16.03
CA LEU A 59 1.16 4.89 15.39
C LEU A 59 1.85 3.89 16.33
N LYS A 60 2.83 4.32 17.12
CA LYS A 60 3.49 3.46 18.12
C LYS A 60 2.52 3.04 19.23
N ALA A 61 1.61 3.91 19.67
CA ALA A 61 0.57 3.56 20.63
C ALA A 61 -0.38 2.48 20.08
N GLU A 62 -0.61 2.48 18.77
CA GLU A 62 -1.36 1.46 18.03
C GLU A 62 -0.49 0.24 17.62
N LYS A 63 0.73 0.11 18.15
CA LYS A 63 1.68 -0.97 17.83
C LYS A 63 1.97 -1.11 16.33
N THR A 64 1.97 0.01 15.61
CA THR A 64 2.30 0.07 14.18
C THR A 64 3.34 1.16 13.90
N SER A 65 3.70 1.34 12.63
CA SER A 65 4.63 2.35 12.18
C SER A 65 4.22 2.91 10.82
N PHE A 66 4.72 4.09 10.47
CA PHE A 66 4.44 4.70 9.18
C PHE A 66 4.86 3.79 8.03
N GLN A 67 6.05 3.18 8.13
CA GLN A 67 6.55 2.25 7.10
C GLN A 67 5.68 1.00 6.97
N LYS A 68 5.17 0.47 8.09
CA LYS A 68 4.27 -0.69 8.07
C LYS A 68 2.96 -0.32 7.37
N VAL A 69 2.35 0.79 7.74
CA VAL A 69 1.11 1.27 7.12
C VAL A 69 1.30 1.57 5.63
N LEU A 70 2.38 2.29 5.27
CA LEU A 70 2.70 2.59 3.88
C LEU A 70 2.89 1.33 3.05
N ARG A 71 3.58 0.33 3.60
CA ARG A 71 3.76 -0.97 2.95
C ARG A 71 2.43 -1.66 2.69
N GLU A 72 1.56 -1.74 3.69
CA GLU A 72 0.27 -2.42 3.56
C GLU A 72 -0.59 -1.77 2.45
N VAL A 73 -0.66 -0.43 2.43
CA VAL A 73 -1.39 0.30 1.38
C VAL A 73 -0.78 0.02 0.00
N ARG A 74 0.54 0.09 -0.13
CA ARG A 74 1.23 -0.21 -1.40
C ARG A 74 1.00 -1.63 -1.86
N ALA A 75 1.02 -2.61 -0.96
CA ALA A 75 0.84 -4.01 -1.30
C ALA A 75 -0.58 -4.29 -1.84
N VAL A 76 -1.60 -3.68 -1.24
CA VAL A 76 -2.99 -3.79 -1.71
C VAL A 76 -3.14 -3.12 -3.08
N LEU A 77 -2.68 -1.88 -3.22
CA LEU A 77 -2.80 -1.15 -4.49
C LEU A 77 -1.97 -1.77 -5.60
N ALA A 78 -0.79 -2.33 -5.30
CA ALA A 78 0.03 -3.01 -6.30
C ALA A 78 -0.69 -4.20 -6.91
N VAL A 79 -1.36 -5.03 -6.11
CA VAL A 79 -2.14 -6.17 -6.62
C VAL A 79 -3.32 -5.68 -7.46
N ASN A 80 -4.02 -4.63 -7.00
CA ASN A 80 -5.13 -4.02 -7.74
C ASN A 80 -4.67 -3.41 -9.08
N TYR A 81 -3.48 -2.82 -9.16
CA TYR A 81 -2.95 -2.30 -10.42
C TYR A 81 -2.37 -3.39 -11.31
N LEU A 82 -1.86 -4.49 -10.73
CA LEU A 82 -1.35 -5.62 -11.50
C LEU A 82 -2.47 -6.36 -12.24
N SER A 83 -3.70 -6.37 -11.72
CA SER A 83 -4.87 -6.96 -12.39
C SER A 83 -5.34 -6.18 -13.62
N ASP A 84 -4.95 -4.91 -13.76
CA ASP A 84 -5.14 -4.17 -15.00
C ASP A 84 -3.98 -4.45 -15.98
N ALA A 85 -4.25 -5.27 -17.00
CA ALA A 85 -3.27 -5.63 -18.02
C ALA A 85 -2.72 -4.44 -18.80
N ARG A 86 -3.43 -3.30 -18.82
CA ARG A 86 -3.01 -2.08 -19.53
C ARG A 86 -1.88 -1.36 -18.81
N LEU A 87 -1.75 -1.54 -17.49
CA LEU A 87 -0.72 -0.90 -16.70
C LEU A 87 0.60 -1.68 -16.78
N LYS A 88 1.66 -0.97 -17.16
CA LYS A 88 3.04 -1.48 -17.16
C LYS A 88 3.63 -1.36 -15.75
N SER A 89 4.58 -2.25 -15.40
CA SER A 89 5.23 -2.23 -14.09
C SER A 89 5.88 -0.89 -13.71
N ILE A 90 6.31 -0.10 -14.70
CA ILE A 90 6.82 1.26 -14.48
C ILE A 90 5.72 2.23 -14.04
N GLU A 91 4.55 2.19 -14.67
CA GLU A 91 3.41 3.05 -14.32
C GLU A 91 2.91 2.69 -12.92
N ILE A 92 2.85 1.39 -12.61
CA ILE A 92 2.51 0.88 -11.28
C ILE A 92 3.52 1.38 -10.23
N ALA A 93 4.83 1.32 -10.53
CA ALA A 93 5.85 1.83 -9.62
C ALA A 93 5.66 3.33 -9.34
N MET A 94 5.40 4.14 -10.37
CA MET A 94 5.17 5.58 -10.22
C MET A 94 3.91 5.88 -9.40
N LEU A 95 2.79 5.20 -9.68
CA LEU A 95 1.52 5.36 -8.93
C LEU A 95 1.68 5.03 -7.44
N LEU A 96 2.54 4.08 -7.11
CA LEU A 96 2.83 3.69 -5.73
C LEU A 96 3.88 4.60 -5.04
N GLY A 97 4.41 5.61 -5.74
CA GLY A 97 5.40 6.55 -5.24
C GLY A 97 6.81 5.95 -5.16
N TYR A 98 7.17 5.04 -6.05
CA TYR A 98 8.55 4.58 -6.23
C TYR A 98 9.25 5.37 -7.33
N SER A 99 10.52 5.70 -7.09
CA SER A 99 11.33 6.46 -8.06
C SER A 99 11.76 5.64 -9.29
N ASN A 100 11.71 4.30 -9.21
CA ASN A 100 12.06 3.40 -10.31
C ASN A 100 11.44 2.01 -10.11
N ILE A 101 11.43 1.23 -11.19
CA ILE A 101 10.92 -0.15 -11.24
C ILE A 101 11.68 -1.05 -10.29
N SER A 102 13.01 -0.95 -10.23
CA SER A 102 13.85 -1.87 -9.44
C SER A 102 13.49 -1.83 -7.95
N THR A 103 13.23 -0.63 -7.41
CA THR A 103 12.84 -0.45 -6.00
C THR A 103 11.44 -1.01 -5.75
N PHE A 104 10.52 -0.81 -6.69
CA PHE A 104 9.19 -1.42 -6.63
C PHE A 104 9.26 -2.94 -6.69
N THR A 105 9.99 -3.52 -7.64
CA THR A 105 10.14 -4.98 -7.80
C THR A 105 10.73 -5.63 -6.55
N THR A 106 11.79 -5.07 -5.98
CA THR A 106 12.39 -5.58 -4.74
C THR A 106 11.41 -5.50 -3.57
N ALA A 107 10.69 -4.39 -3.45
CA ALA A 107 9.68 -4.25 -2.40
C ALA A 107 8.52 -5.23 -2.58
N PHE A 108 7.98 -5.37 -3.79
CA PHE A 108 6.90 -6.29 -4.11
C PHE A 108 7.30 -7.75 -3.85
N LYS A 109 8.51 -8.14 -4.28
CA LYS A 109 9.06 -9.47 -3.99
C LYS A 109 9.22 -9.71 -2.50
N SER A 110 9.55 -8.70 -1.69
CA SER A 110 9.61 -8.84 -0.23
C SER A 110 8.25 -9.06 0.44
N TRP A 111 7.13 -8.79 -0.25
CA TRP A 111 5.78 -8.95 0.27
C TRP A 111 5.10 -10.23 -0.21
N TYR A 112 5.38 -10.63 -1.44
CA TYR A 112 4.69 -11.73 -2.13
C TYR A 112 5.62 -12.84 -2.64
N ASP A 113 6.90 -12.80 -2.27
CA ASP A 113 7.98 -13.73 -2.66
C ASP A 113 8.23 -13.87 -4.18
N LEU A 114 7.52 -13.12 -5.00
CA LEU A 114 7.55 -13.18 -6.46
C LEU A 114 7.68 -11.77 -7.05
N PRO A 115 8.38 -11.59 -8.17
CA PRO A 115 8.35 -10.34 -8.93
C PRO A 115 6.94 -10.01 -9.46
N PRO A 116 6.61 -8.72 -9.67
CA PRO A 116 5.29 -8.31 -10.15
C PRO A 116 4.84 -8.98 -11.46
N ALA A 117 5.76 -9.19 -12.41
CA ALA A 117 5.46 -9.82 -13.70
C ALA A 117 5.12 -11.31 -13.54
N GLU A 118 5.89 -12.04 -12.72
CA GLU A 118 5.61 -13.45 -12.41
C GLU A 118 4.29 -13.58 -11.62
N TYR A 119 4.04 -12.66 -10.69
CA TYR A 119 2.78 -12.61 -9.96
C TYR A 119 1.59 -12.44 -10.92
N ARG A 120 1.71 -11.52 -11.89
CA ARG A 120 0.70 -11.30 -12.92
C ARG A 120 0.45 -12.57 -13.75
N GLN A 121 1.50 -13.19 -14.27
CA GLN A 121 1.36 -14.41 -15.06
C GLN A 121 0.74 -15.56 -14.27
N LYS A 122 1.18 -15.76 -13.01
CA LYS A 122 0.81 -16.91 -12.18
C LYS A 122 -0.59 -16.81 -11.57
N PHE A 123 -1.01 -15.60 -11.18
CA PHE A 123 -2.26 -15.41 -10.43
C PHE A 123 -3.34 -14.65 -11.20
N LEU A 124 -2.98 -13.87 -12.23
CA LEU A 124 -3.92 -13.03 -12.96
C LEU A 124 -4.13 -13.50 -14.41
N GLY A 125 -3.20 -14.26 -14.98
CA GLY A 125 -3.35 -14.85 -16.31
C GLY A 125 -3.46 -13.83 -17.45
N VAL A 126 -3.02 -12.59 -17.19
CA VAL A 126 -2.97 -11.45 -18.13
C VAL A 126 -1.54 -11.09 -18.51
#